data_AF-A0A161M3J6-F1
#
_entry.id   AF-A0A161M3J6-F1
#
_cell.length_a   1.000
_cell.length_b   1.000
_cell.length_c   1.000
_cell.angle_alpha   90.00
_cell.angle_beta   90.00
_cell.angle_gamma   90.00
#
_symmetry.space_group_name_H-M   'P 1'
#
loop_
_entity.id
_entity.type
_entity.pdbx_description
1 polymer ?
#
loop_
_entity_poly.entity_id
_entity_poly.type
_entity_poly.pdbx_seq_one_letter_code
_entity_poly.pdbx_strand_id
1 'polypeptide(L)'
;VGSCKRSKTFETFVHISTAYTNCHLSKIEEKIYDPPMDEERLQQMVENMDDELIKAILPKILGKWPNTYAFTKAMAEFVASKYVKELPVVIFRPGVVVGTYKEPVIGWTDNLYGPTGIVVGAGCGLLHSLHADIECTANLVPVDMTVAALIASAAEKIENGKTRNA
;
A
#
# COMPACT_ATOMS: atom_id res chain seq x y z
N VAL A 1 9.73 5.19 12.87
CA VAL A 1 10.76 6.11 12.34
C VAL A 1 11.86 6.47 13.36
N GLY A 2 11.52 6.79 14.62
CA GLY A 2 12.51 7.22 15.63
C GLY A 2 13.68 6.25 15.90
N SER A 3 13.45 4.93 15.82
CA SER A 3 14.53 3.94 15.95
C SER A 3 15.46 3.88 14.73
N CYS A 4 14.98 4.17 13.53
CA CYS A 4 15.77 4.16 12.30
C CYS A 4 16.83 5.26 12.32
N LYS A 5 16.48 6.47 12.79
CA LYS A 5 17.40 7.62 12.90
C LYS A 5 18.58 7.38 13.85
N ARG A 6 18.46 6.43 14.78
CA ARG A 6 19.50 6.12 15.79
C ARG A 6 20.45 5.00 15.35
N SER A 7 20.15 4.30 14.26
CA SER A 7 20.99 3.20 13.80
C SER A 7 22.08 3.69 12.84
N LYS A 8 23.32 3.28 13.10
CA LYS A 8 24.47 3.58 12.23
C LYS A 8 24.52 2.74 10.96
N THR A 9 23.72 1.67 10.89
CA THR A 9 23.69 0.72 9.77
C THR A 9 22.41 0.81 8.95
N PHE A 10 21.58 1.83 9.20
CA PHE A 10 20.31 2.00 8.50
C PHE A 10 20.54 2.54 7.08
N GLU A 11 20.19 1.76 6.06
CA GLU A 11 20.43 2.14 4.67
C GLU A 11 19.20 2.73 3.96
N THR A 12 17.98 2.21 4.18
CA THR A 12 16.77 2.70 3.51
C THR A 12 15.48 2.34 4.25
N PHE A 13 14.47 3.20 4.15
CA PHE A 13 13.10 2.96 4.62
C PHE A 13 12.19 2.71 3.41
N VAL A 14 11.59 1.54 3.32
CA VAL A 14 10.61 1.24 2.27
C VAL A 14 9.22 1.18 2.88
N HIS A 15 8.37 2.14 2.52
CA HIS A 15 6.95 2.10 2.83
C HIS A 15 6.22 1.35 1.71
N ILE A 16 5.62 0.21 2.07
CA ILE A 16 4.77 -0.55 1.14
C ILE A 16 3.37 0.04 1.18
N SER A 17 2.94 0.63 0.07
CA SER A 17 1.64 1.22 -0.14
C SER A 17 0.82 0.36 -1.13
N THR A 18 0.07 0.98 -2.04
CA THR A 18 -0.66 0.32 -3.12
C THR A 18 -0.92 1.31 -4.26
N ALA A 19 -1.03 0.82 -5.50
CA ALA A 19 -1.45 1.62 -6.65
C ALA A 19 -2.86 2.20 -6.47
N TYR A 20 -3.67 1.61 -5.59
CA TYR A 20 -5.04 2.01 -5.32
C TYR A 20 -5.17 3.06 -4.20
N THR A 21 -4.08 3.60 -3.67
CA THR A 21 -4.11 4.57 -2.56
C THR A 21 -4.97 5.79 -2.90
N ASN A 22 -4.88 6.26 -4.15
CA ASN A 22 -5.63 7.41 -4.66
C ASN A 22 -6.69 7.01 -5.69
N CYS A 23 -7.30 5.82 -5.54
CA CYS A 23 -8.30 5.27 -6.47
C CYS A 23 -9.59 6.09 -6.59
N HIS A 24 -9.79 7.12 -5.76
CA HIS A 24 -10.86 8.09 -5.89
C HIS A 24 -10.59 9.13 -7.01
N LEU A 25 -9.37 9.14 -7.59
CA LEU A 25 -8.98 9.97 -8.73
C LEU A 25 -9.02 9.15 -10.02
N SER A 26 -9.43 9.80 -11.12
CA SER A 26 -9.45 9.18 -12.45
C SER A 26 -8.08 9.01 -13.09
N LYS A 27 -7.09 9.80 -12.66
CA LYS A 27 -5.70 9.73 -13.12
C LYS A 27 -4.76 9.85 -11.92
N ILE A 28 -3.88 8.86 -11.78
CA ILE A 28 -2.89 8.79 -10.71
C ILE A 28 -1.49 8.88 -11.32
N GLU A 29 -0.78 9.94 -10.98
CA GLU A 29 0.63 10.20 -11.30
C GLU A 29 1.57 9.78 -10.16
N GLU A 30 2.85 9.56 -10.48
CA GLU A 30 3.90 9.27 -9.51
C GLU A 30 4.34 10.53 -8.74
N LYS A 31 3.48 10.93 -7.79
CA LYS A 31 3.73 12.04 -6.86
C LYS A 31 3.16 11.74 -5.48
N ILE A 32 3.51 12.57 -4.51
CA ILE A 32 2.84 12.61 -3.21
C ILE A 32 1.59 13.47 -3.36
N TYR A 33 0.45 12.94 -2.93
CA TYR A 33 -0.82 13.66 -2.92
C TYR A 33 -1.04 14.32 -1.56
N ASP A 34 -1.90 15.33 -1.53
CA ASP A 34 -2.35 15.92 -0.27
C ASP A 34 -2.98 14.84 0.62
N PRO A 35 -2.70 14.87 1.92
CA PRO A 35 -3.24 13.86 2.82
C PRO A 35 -4.76 13.95 2.92
N PRO A 36 -5.45 12.83 3.18
CA PRO A 36 -6.88 12.82 3.46
C PRO A 36 -7.30 13.79 4.57
N MET A 37 -6.46 13.92 5.60
CA MET A 37 -6.62 14.84 6.71
C MET A 37 -5.28 15.08 7.40
N ASP A 38 -5.26 16.01 8.36
CA ASP A 38 -4.09 16.21 9.19
C ASP A 38 -3.77 15.00 10.09
N GLU A 39 -2.48 14.67 10.21
CA GLU A 39 -1.98 13.52 10.98
C GLU A 39 -2.28 13.65 12.47
N GLU A 40 -2.04 14.83 13.05
CA GLU A 40 -2.23 15.09 14.48
C GLU A 40 -3.71 15.01 14.83
N ARG A 41 -4.56 15.55 13.95
CA ARG A 41 -6.02 15.44 14.08
C ARG A 41 -6.48 13.98 14.03
N LEU A 42 -5.96 13.17 13.10
CA LEU A 42 -6.33 11.75 13.03
C LEU A 42 -5.91 11.01 14.30
N GLN A 43 -4.70 11.27 14.77
CA GLN A 43 -4.18 10.67 16.00
C GLN A 43 -5.05 11.05 17.21
N GLN A 44 -5.38 12.33 17.38
CA GLN A 44 -6.26 12.78 18.45
C GLN A 44 -7.64 12.13 18.40
N MET A 45 -8.20 11.91 17.21
CA MET A 45 -9.49 11.23 17.07
C MET A 45 -9.41 9.77 17.51
N VAL A 46 -8.37 9.04 17.09
CA VAL A 46 -8.21 7.62 17.45
C VAL A 46 -7.87 7.45 18.94
N GLU A 47 -7.12 8.36 19.55
CA GLU A 47 -6.71 8.26 20.96
C GLU A 47 -7.81 8.67 21.94
N ASN A 48 -8.70 9.59 21.56
CA ASN A 48 -9.65 10.22 22.49
C ASN A 48 -11.12 9.86 22.24
N MET A 49 -11.43 9.10 21.18
CA MET A 49 -12.80 8.67 20.88
C MET A 49 -12.94 7.16 21.09
N ASP A 50 -14.13 6.73 21.49
CA ASP A 50 -14.45 5.31 21.52
C ASP A 50 -14.70 4.75 20.10
N ASP A 51 -14.56 3.43 19.98
CA ASP A 51 -14.71 2.72 18.70
C ASP A 51 -16.12 2.87 18.09
N GLU A 52 -17.16 3.03 18.92
CA GLU A 52 -18.54 3.18 18.44
C GLU A 52 -18.74 4.53 17.76
N LEU A 53 -18.22 5.60 18.38
CA LEU A 53 -18.21 6.94 17.84
C LEU A 53 -17.38 7.00 16.56
N ILE A 54 -16.19 6.40 16.55
CA ILE A 54 -15.34 6.30 15.34
C ILE A 54 -16.11 5.64 14.21
N LYS A 55 -16.77 4.50 14.46
CA LYS A 55 -17.59 3.81 13.46
C LYS A 55 -18.73 4.68 12.94
N ALA A 56 -19.40 5.41 13.83
CA ALA A 56 -20.50 6.30 13.47
C ALA A 56 -20.05 7.47 12.57
N ILE A 57 -18.86 8.02 12.81
CA ILE A 57 -18.31 9.14 12.00
C ILE A 57 -17.42 8.68 10.85
N LEU A 58 -17.09 7.40 10.74
CA LEU A 58 -16.18 6.83 9.75
C LEU A 58 -16.50 7.26 8.30
N PRO A 59 -17.77 7.30 7.84
CA PRO A 59 -18.07 7.76 6.48
C PRO A 59 -17.60 9.20 6.21
N LYS A 60 -17.65 10.07 7.23
CA LYS A 60 -17.16 11.45 7.12
C LYS A 60 -15.63 11.52 7.13
N ILE A 61 -14.97 10.64 7.89
CA ILE A 61 -13.51 10.55 7.94
C ILE A 61 -12.98 10.09 6.58
N LEU A 62 -13.57 9.03 6.01
CA LEU A 62 -13.13 8.47 4.73
C LEU A 62 -13.33 9.45 3.58
N GLY A 63 -14.37 10.29 3.62
CA GLY A 63 -14.63 11.30 2.61
C GLY A 63 -14.77 10.68 1.22
N LYS A 64 -13.76 10.86 0.37
CA LYS A 64 -13.72 10.34 -1.01
C LYS A 64 -13.12 8.95 -1.12
N TRP A 65 -12.41 8.45 -0.11
CA TRP A 65 -11.78 7.14 -0.15
C TRP A 65 -12.82 6.04 0.01
N PRO A 66 -12.75 4.96 -0.78
CA PRO A 66 -13.78 3.93 -0.77
C PRO A 66 -13.76 3.05 0.49
N ASN A 67 -12.63 3.01 1.21
CA ASN A 67 -12.46 2.20 2.40
C ASN A 67 -11.31 2.71 3.28
N THR A 68 -11.24 2.17 4.49
CA THR A 68 -10.19 2.47 5.49
C THR A 68 -8.79 2.07 5.03
N TYR A 69 -8.66 1.02 4.20
CA TYR A 69 -7.37 0.58 3.69
C TYR A 69 -6.73 1.64 2.78
N ALA A 70 -7.43 2.11 1.75
CA ALA A 70 -6.92 3.13 0.85
C ALA A 70 -6.67 4.46 1.58
N PHE A 71 -7.56 4.82 2.51
CA PHE A 71 -7.40 6.01 3.36
C PHE A 71 -6.13 5.94 4.22
N THR A 72 -5.91 4.83 4.93
CA THR A 72 -4.75 4.68 5.82
C THR A 72 -3.44 4.59 5.04
N LYS A 73 -3.44 3.98 3.85
CA LYS A 73 -2.29 4.04 2.94
C LYS A 73 -1.97 5.47 2.50
N ALA A 74 -2.98 6.27 2.17
CA ALA A 74 -2.78 7.67 1.79
C ALA A 74 -2.20 8.51 2.94
N MET A 75 -2.72 8.33 4.16
CA MET A 75 -2.15 8.94 5.36
C MET A 75 -0.69 8.48 5.58
N ALA A 76 -0.40 7.19 5.46
CA ALA A 76 0.94 6.66 5.70
C ALA A 76 1.96 7.14 4.66
N GLU A 77 1.57 7.30 3.39
CA GLU A 77 2.42 7.92 2.35
C GLU A 77 2.77 9.37 2.72
N PHE A 78 1.80 10.14 3.19
CA PHE A 78 2.03 11.51 3.64
C PHE A 78 3.00 11.56 4.83
N VAL A 79 2.79 10.72 5.85
CA VAL A 79 3.70 10.63 7.00
C VAL A 79 5.11 10.23 6.56
N ALA A 80 5.24 9.21 5.70
CA ALA A 80 6.53 8.80 5.15
C ALA A 80 7.21 9.94 4.37
N SER A 81 6.43 10.74 3.63
CA SER A 81 6.94 11.87 2.86
C SER A 81 7.56 12.97 3.72
N LYS A 82 7.09 13.17 4.97
CA LYS A 82 7.66 14.15 5.90
C LYS A 82 9.13 13.85 6.24
N TYR A 83 9.53 12.58 6.19
CA TYR A 83 10.86 12.13 6.57
C TYR A 83 11.86 12.03 5.41
N VAL A 84 11.46 12.33 4.17
CA VAL A 84 12.33 12.16 2.97
C VAL A 84 13.59 13.03 3.00
N LYS A 85 13.59 14.12 3.77
CA LYS A 85 14.75 15.00 3.96
C LYS A 85 15.74 14.44 4.97
N GLU A 86 15.28 13.59 5.87
CA GLU A 86 16.07 13.06 6.99
C GLU A 86 16.47 11.60 6.78
N LEU A 87 15.70 10.86 5.98
CA LEU A 87 15.89 9.44 5.74
C LEU A 87 15.77 9.12 4.24
N PRO A 88 16.55 8.17 3.73
CA PRO A 88 16.32 7.57 2.43
C PRO A 88 15.00 6.80 2.46
N VAL A 89 13.93 7.42 1.96
CA VAL A 89 12.58 6.84 1.90
C VAL A 89 12.24 6.44 0.48
N VAL A 90 11.62 5.26 0.34
CA VAL A 90 10.97 4.74 -0.86
C VAL A 90 9.50 4.50 -0.52
N ILE A 91 8.59 4.96 -1.39
CA ILE A 91 7.18 4.60 -1.33
C ILE A 91 6.91 3.68 -2.51
N PHE A 92 6.58 2.43 -2.23
CA PHE A 92 6.39 1.40 -3.24
C PHE A 92 4.90 1.07 -3.36
N ARG A 93 4.31 1.22 -4.56
CA ARG A 93 2.86 1.10 -4.81
C ARG A 93 2.55 -0.11 -5.72
N PRO A 94 2.46 -1.33 -5.16
CA PRO A 94 2.10 -2.50 -5.96
C PRO A 94 0.61 -2.48 -6.36
N GLY A 95 0.29 -3.19 -7.44
CA GLY A 95 -1.08 -3.56 -7.80
C GLY A 95 -1.67 -4.59 -6.82
N VAL A 96 -2.76 -5.26 -7.22
CA VAL A 96 -3.33 -6.37 -6.45
C VAL A 96 -2.37 -7.55 -6.55
N VAL A 97 -1.75 -7.89 -5.42
CA VAL A 97 -0.79 -8.99 -5.35
C VAL A 97 -1.53 -10.32 -5.40
N VAL A 98 -1.09 -11.21 -6.29
CA VAL A 98 -1.62 -12.57 -6.45
C VAL A 98 -0.52 -13.60 -6.23
N GLY A 99 -0.85 -14.89 -6.43
CA GLY A 99 0.10 -15.98 -6.32
C GLY A 99 1.37 -15.78 -7.17
N THR A 100 2.44 -16.43 -6.75
CA THR A 100 3.75 -16.39 -7.40
C THR A 100 3.67 -16.81 -8.86
N TYR A 101 4.46 -16.16 -9.71
CA TYR A 101 4.63 -16.58 -11.09
C TYR A 101 5.60 -17.75 -11.20
N LYS A 102 6.72 -17.71 -10.46
CA LYS A 102 7.82 -18.69 -10.59
C LYS A 102 8.36 -19.20 -9.26
N GLU A 103 8.68 -18.32 -8.31
CA GLU A 103 9.41 -18.69 -7.08
C GLU A 103 8.63 -18.34 -5.81
N PRO A 104 8.81 -19.08 -4.68
CA PRO A 104 9.58 -20.31 -4.54
C PRO A 104 8.87 -21.54 -5.10
N VAL A 105 7.54 -21.48 -5.25
CA VAL A 105 6.68 -22.52 -5.83
C VAL A 105 5.63 -21.80 -6.68
N ILE A 106 5.40 -22.23 -7.92
CA ILE A 106 4.43 -21.59 -8.84
C ILE A 106 3.02 -21.60 -8.25
N GLY A 107 2.33 -20.45 -8.30
CA GLY A 107 0.96 -20.29 -7.79
C GLY A 107 0.85 -20.27 -6.27
N TRP A 108 1.97 -20.26 -5.54
CA TRP A 108 1.97 -20.14 -4.09
C TRP A 108 1.38 -18.81 -3.64
N THR A 109 0.56 -18.87 -2.61
CA THR A 109 -0.05 -17.72 -1.95
C THR A 109 -0.32 -18.07 -0.49
N ASP A 110 -0.27 -17.08 0.39
CA ASP A 110 -0.52 -17.25 1.82
C ASP A 110 -1.99 -17.05 2.20
N ASN A 111 -2.82 -16.56 1.28
CA ASN A 111 -4.21 -16.24 1.53
C ASN A 111 -5.10 -16.43 0.30
N LEU A 112 -6.42 -16.48 0.53
CA LEU A 112 -7.44 -16.59 -0.52
C LEU A 112 -8.20 -15.27 -0.72
N TYR A 113 -7.59 -14.12 -0.41
CA TYR A 113 -8.27 -12.84 -0.53
C TYR A 113 -8.36 -12.37 -1.99
N GLY A 114 -9.46 -11.69 -2.30
CA GLY A 114 -9.65 -11.04 -3.60
C GLY A 114 -9.65 -12.03 -4.78
N PRO A 115 -8.86 -11.77 -5.85
CA PRO A 115 -8.85 -12.59 -7.06
C PRO A 115 -8.54 -14.07 -6.81
N THR A 116 -7.64 -14.37 -5.87
CA THR A 116 -7.28 -15.76 -5.54
C THR A 116 -8.49 -16.56 -5.05
N GLY A 117 -9.32 -15.97 -4.18
CA GLY A 117 -10.53 -16.59 -3.68
C GLY A 117 -11.59 -16.80 -4.77
N ILE A 118 -11.70 -15.87 -5.71
CA ILE A 118 -12.59 -16.00 -6.87
C ILE A 118 -12.18 -17.20 -7.73
N VAL A 119 -10.88 -17.31 -8.06
CA VAL A 119 -10.35 -18.42 -8.88
C VAL A 119 -10.55 -19.77 -8.18
N VAL A 120 -10.26 -19.86 -6.88
CA VAL A 120 -10.45 -21.09 -6.12
C VAL A 120 -11.93 -21.45 -6.01
N GLY A 121 -12.79 -20.48 -5.69
CA GLY A 121 -14.24 -20.68 -5.59
C GLY A 121 -14.85 -21.18 -6.90
N ALA A 122 -14.42 -20.60 -8.03
CA ALA A 122 -14.86 -21.04 -9.36
C ALA A 122 -14.31 -22.44 -9.71
N GLY A 123 -13.02 -22.68 -9.48
CA GLY A 123 -12.35 -23.94 -9.77
C GLY A 123 -12.89 -25.12 -8.94
N CYS A 124 -13.31 -24.87 -7.71
CA CYS A 124 -13.99 -25.86 -6.85
C CYS A 124 -15.48 -26.03 -7.15
N GLY A 125 -16.06 -25.22 -8.05
CA GLY A 125 -17.50 -25.24 -8.36
C GLY A 125 -18.38 -24.67 -7.25
N LEU A 126 -17.84 -23.86 -6.33
CA LEU A 126 -18.59 -23.18 -5.27
C LEU A 126 -19.11 -21.80 -5.72
N LEU A 127 -18.38 -21.13 -6.60
CA LEU A 127 -18.76 -19.83 -7.15
C LEU A 127 -19.27 -20.01 -8.58
N HIS A 128 -20.56 -19.74 -8.80
CA HIS A 128 -21.20 -19.89 -10.13
C HIS A 128 -21.44 -18.57 -10.84
N SER A 129 -21.49 -17.46 -10.10
CA SER A 129 -21.68 -16.12 -10.67
C SER A 129 -20.90 -15.09 -9.85
N LEU A 130 -20.37 -14.08 -10.54
CA LEU A 130 -19.70 -12.94 -9.95
C LEU A 130 -20.33 -11.67 -10.51
N HIS A 131 -20.76 -10.77 -9.64
CA HIS A 131 -21.19 -9.43 -10.04
C HIS A 131 -19.94 -8.56 -10.22
N ALA A 132 -19.53 -8.34 -11.47
CA ALA A 132 -18.38 -7.52 -11.81
C ALA A 132 -18.68 -6.69 -13.07
N ASP A 133 -18.05 -5.52 -13.14
CA ASP A 133 -18.00 -4.73 -14.36
C ASP A 133 -16.94 -5.33 -15.30
N ILE A 134 -17.35 -5.79 -16.48
CA ILE A 134 -16.47 -6.44 -17.45
C ILE A 134 -15.51 -5.46 -18.13
N GLU A 135 -15.81 -4.17 -18.09
CA GLU A 135 -14.96 -3.11 -18.64
C GLU A 135 -13.89 -2.65 -17.63
N CYS A 136 -13.97 -3.12 -16.38
CA CYS A 136 -13.03 -2.78 -15.33
C CYS A 136 -11.75 -3.61 -15.42
N THR A 137 -10.59 -2.94 -15.47
CA THR A 137 -9.28 -3.59 -15.48
C THR A 137 -8.71 -3.72 -14.07
N ALA A 138 -8.36 -4.95 -13.66
CA ALA A 138 -7.64 -5.20 -12.41
C ALA A 138 -6.13 -5.33 -12.66
N ASN A 139 -5.30 -4.53 -11.97
CA ASN A 139 -3.85 -4.62 -12.08
C ASN A 139 -3.33 -5.71 -11.15
N LEU A 140 -3.29 -6.95 -11.66
CA LEU A 140 -2.77 -8.09 -10.93
C LEU A 140 -1.25 -8.19 -11.09
N VAL A 141 -0.52 -8.39 -9.98
CA VAL A 141 0.93 -8.57 -9.99
C VAL A 141 1.33 -9.81 -9.18
N PRO A 142 2.20 -10.68 -9.70
CA PRO A 142 2.70 -11.82 -8.93
C PRO A 142 3.52 -11.37 -7.71
N VAL A 143 3.37 -12.06 -6.58
CA VAL A 143 4.06 -11.69 -5.33
C VAL A 143 5.59 -11.77 -5.44
N ASP A 144 6.13 -12.74 -6.16
CA ASP A 144 7.57 -12.91 -6.37
C ASP A 144 8.18 -11.74 -7.17
N MET A 145 7.50 -11.32 -8.24
CA MET A 145 7.90 -10.13 -8.98
C MET A 145 7.77 -8.85 -8.14
N THR A 146 6.72 -8.77 -7.32
CA THR A 146 6.48 -7.62 -6.42
C THR A 146 7.62 -7.49 -5.40
N VAL A 147 8.03 -8.60 -4.79
CA VAL A 147 9.16 -8.65 -3.84
C VAL A 147 10.47 -8.29 -4.54
N ALA A 148 10.73 -8.83 -5.74
CA ALA A 148 11.92 -8.50 -6.51
C ALA A 148 12.00 -7.00 -6.84
N ALA A 149 10.90 -6.41 -7.30
CA ALA A 149 10.83 -4.98 -7.60
C ALA A 149 10.99 -4.11 -6.35
N LEU A 150 10.44 -4.54 -5.22
CA LEU A 150 10.60 -3.85 -3.94
C LEU A 150 12.06 -3.83 -3.48
N ILE A 151 12.75 -4.98 -3.55
CA ILE A 151 14.18 -5.09 -3.21
C ILE A 151 15.03 -4.24 -4.16
N ALA A 152 14.74 -4.29 -5.46
CA ALA A 152 15.44 -3.47 -6.46
C ALA A 152 15.26 -1.97 -6.20
N SER A 153 14.04 -1.52 -5.91
CA SER A 153 13.74 -0.12 -5.57
C SER A 153 14.49 0.34 -4.31
N ALA A 154 14.61 -0.55 -3.32
CA ALA A 154 15.37 -0.29 -2.11
C ALA A 154 16.87 -0.14 -2.40
N ALA A 155 17.44 -1.06 -3.19
CA ALA A 155 18.85 -1.05 -3.58
C ALA A 155 19.20 0.20 -4.39
N GLU A 156 18.38 0.56 -5.38
CA GLU A 156 18.56 1.76 -6.19
C GLU A 156 18.58 3.03 -5.32
N LYS A 157 17.68 3.12 -4.32
CA LYS A 157 17.67 4.26 -3.39
C LYS A 157 18.97 4.37 -2.58
N ILE A 158 19.50 3.23 -2.14
CA ILE A 158 20.76 3.16 -1.38
C ILE A 158 21.93 3.62 -2.26
N GLU A 159 22.01 3.13 -3.50
CA GLU A 159 23.07 3.49 -4.45
C GLU A 159 23.04 4.98 -4.79
N ASN A 160 21.88 5.51 -5.15
CA ASN A 160 21.70 6.95 -5.43
C ASN A 160 22.03 7.84 -4.22
N GLY A 161 21.80 7.34 -3.00
CA GLY A 161 22.19 8.01 -1.76
C GLY A 161 23.70 8.05 -1.53
N LYS A 162 24.45 7.04 -1.99
CA LYS A 162 25.91 7.01 -1.93
C LYS A 162 26.53 7.98 -2.93
N THR A 163 26.00 8.04 -4.16
CA THR A 163 26.51 8.93 -5.23
C THR A 163 26.29 10.42 -4.95
N ARG A 164 25.26 10.79 -4.18
CA ARG A 164 25.01 12.19 -3.78
C ARG A 164 25.91 12.70 -2.65
N ASN A 165 26.56 11.80 -1.91
CA ASN A 165 27.41 12.10 -0.76
C ASN A 165 28.91 11.88 -1.03
N ALA A 166 29.28 11.55 -2.27
CA ALA A 166 30.65 11.46 -2.77
C ALA A 166 30.99 12.71 -3.60
#